data_AF-A0A447TDY7-F1
#
_entry.id   AF-A0A447TDY7-F1
#
_cell.length_a   1.000
_cell.length_b   1.000
_cell.length_c   1.000
_cell.angle_alpha   90.00
_cell.angle_beta   90.00
_cell.angle_gamma   90.00
#
_symmetry.space_group_name_H-M   'P 1'
#
loop_
_entity.id
_entity.type
_entity.pdbx_description
1 polymer ?
#
loop_
_entity_poly.entity_id
_entity_poly.type
_entity_poly.pdbx_seq_one_letter_code
_entity_poly.pdbx_strand_id
1 'polypeptide(L)'
;MGFVAVFAGAANTPLASTVMALELFGSEIGVYAGMACVVAYLFSGHSSIYRAQRIGVAKRRGVPENIRLADWPALRQATRRKQETSGPDAG
;
A
#
# COMPACT_ATOMS: atom_id res chain seq x y z
N MET A 1 19.42 1.49 -5.80
CA MET A 1 18.03 1.02 -6.05
C MET A 1 17.41 0.26 -4.89
N GLY A 2 18.06 -0.78 -4.34
CA GLY A 2 17.45 -1.66 -3.33
C GLY A 2 16.84 -0.93 -2.13
N PHE A 3 17.62 -0.11 -1.41
CA PHE A 3 17.10 0.61 -0.23
C PHE A 3 15.95 1.57 -0.58
N VAL A 4 16.05 2.28 -1.72
CA VAL A 4 15.01 3.21 -2.19
C VAL A 4 13.71 2.46 -2.49
N ALA A 5 13.79 1.34 -3.21
CA ALA A 5 12.63 0.51 -3.56
C ALA A 5 11.98 -0.10 -2.30
N VAL A 6 12.79 -0.58 -1.34
CA VAL A 6 12.30 -1.06 -0.05
C VAL A 6 11.59 0.06 0.70
N PHE A 7 12.16 1.27 0.73
CA PHE A 7 11.52 2.42 1.37
C PHE A 7 10.20 2.79 0.68
N ALA A 8 10.16 2.83 -0.65
CA ALA A 8 8.93 3.05 -1.42
C ALA A 8 7.82 2.04 -1.08
N GLY A 9 8.17 0.75 -0.96
CA GLY A 9 7.24 -0.31 -0.58
C GLY A 9 6.78 -0.19 0.87
N ALA A 10 7.70 0.05 1.81
CA ALA A 10 7.40 0.11 3.25
C ALA A 10 6.66 1.40 3.65
N ALA A 11 6.96 2.53 3.01
CA ALA A 11 6.32 3.82 3.27
C ALA A 11 5.07 4.05 2.41
N ASN A 12 4.86 3.26 1.36
CA ASN A 12 3.82 3.49 0.36
C ASN A 12 3.88 4.87 -0.30
N THR A 13 5.09 5.36 -0.58
CA THR A 13 5.36 6.68 -1.18
C THR A 13 6.29 6.59 -2.41
N PRO A 14 5.90 5.88 -3.48
CA PRO A 14 6.80 5.60 -4.61
C PRO A 14 7.31 6.85 -5.32
N LEU A 15 6.50 7.91 -5.42
CA LEU A 15 6.91 9.19 -6.02
C LEU A 15 7.96 9.90 -5.16
N ALA A 16 7.72 10.04 -3.86
CA ALA A 16 8.68 10.67 -2.96
C ALA A 16 10.00 9.89 -2.91
N SER A 17 9.93 8.56 -2.87
CA SER A 17 11.14 7.72 -2.91
C SER A 17 11.89 7.84 -4.23
N THR A 18 11.20 8.04 -5.36
CA THR A 18 11.86 8.27 -6.65
C THR A 18 12.58 9.61 -6.66
N VAL A 19 11.95 10.69 -6.19
CA VAL A 19 12.59 12.02 -6.09
C VAL A 19 13.81 11.96 -5.16
N MET A 20 13.68 11.32 -4.00
CA MET A 20 14.80 11.09 -3.10
C MET A 20 15.95 10.32 -3.77
N ALA A 21 15.65 9.35 -4.65
CA ALA A 21 16.69 8.64 -5.41
C ALA A 21 17.41 9.55 -6.41
N LEU A 22 16.68 10.46 -7.05
CA LEU A 22 17.24 11.44 -7.98
C LEU A 22 18.18 12.42 -7.25
N GLU A 23 17.79 12.86 -6.06
CA GLU A 23 18.62 13.75 -5.23
C GLU A 23 19.90 13.06 -4.73
N LEU A 24 19.81 11.77 -4.36
CA LEU A 24 20.94 11.03 -3.81
C LEU A 24 21.92 10.49 -4.85
N PHE A 25 21.44 10.11 -6.04
CA PHE A 25 22.22 9.36 -7.02
C PHE A 25 22.23 10.00 -8.43
N GLY A 26 21.52 11.12 -8.62
CA GLY A 26 21.43 11.84 -9.88
C GLY A 26 20.26 11.40 -10.79
N SER A 27 20.00 12.21 -11.83
CA SER A 27 18.89 12.05 -12.78
C SER A 27 18.99 10.82 -13.68
N GLU A 28 20.22 10.40 -14.02
CA GLU A 28 20.49 9.30 -14.95
C GLU A 28 19.81 7.99 -14.53
N ILE A 29 19.65 7.79 -13.23
CA ILE A 29 19.07 6.56 -12.67
C ILE A 29 17.55 6.63 -12.50
N GLY A 30 16.91 7.75 -12.83
CA GLY A 30 15.52 8.04 -12.47
C GLY A 30 14.50 7.03 -12.96
N VAL A 31 14.64 6.61 -14.22
CA VAL A 31 13.72 5.63 -14.82
C VAL A 31 13.81 4.28 -14.11
N TYR A 32 15.03 3.81 -13.83
CA TYR A 32 15.25 2.57 -13.09
C TYR A 32 14.79 2.65 -11.64
N ALA A 33 15.02 3.79 -10.98
CA ALA A 33 14.55 4.03 -9.61
C ALA A 33 13.02 4.04 -9.54
N GLY A 34 12.37 4.74 -10.47
CA GLY A 34 10.92 4.81 -10.57
C GLY A 34 10.28 3.43 -10.79
N MET A 35 10.80 2.65 -11.74
CA MET A 35 10.32 1.28 -11.97
C MET A 35 10.48 0.41 -10.72
N ALA A 36 11.66 0.42 -10.08
CA ALA A 36 11.89 -0.35 -8.86
C ALA A 36 10.95 0.06 -7.71
N CYS A 37 10.70 1.37 -7.53
CA CYS A 37 9.78 1.89 -6.53
C CYS A 37 8.33 1.48 -6.78
N VAL A 38 7.87 1.55 -8.03
CA VAL A 38 6.50 1.15 -8.42
C VAL A 38 6.30 -0.34 -8.21
N VAL A 39 7.24 -1.18 -8.66
CA VAL A 39 7.17 -2.63 -8.46
C VAL A 39 7.10 -2.95 -6.96
N ALA A 40 8.00 -2.40 -6.15
CA ALA A 40 7.99 -2.62 -4.70
C ALA A 40 6.69 -2.14 -4.03
N TYR A 41 6.16 -0.99 -4.44
CA TYR A 41 4.88 -0.45 -3.96
C TYR A 41 3.69 -1.38 -4.27
N LEU A 42 3.66 -2.00 -5.45
CA LEU A 42 2.60 -2.94 -5.85
C LEU A 42 2.69 -4.24 -5.05
N PHE A 43 3.89 -4.79 -4.85
CA PHE A 43 4.09 -6.04 -4.09
C PHE A 43 3.90 -5.86 -2.57
N SER A 44 4.14 -4.67 -2.01
CA SER A 44 3.86 -4.34 -0.61
C SER A 44 2.37 -4.42 -0.24
N GLY A 45 1.47 -4.21 -1.20
CA GLY A 45 0.03 -4.23 -0.95
C GLY A 45 -0.42 -3.06 -0.07
N HIS A 46 -1.23 -3.34 0.96
CA HIS A 46 -1.79 -2.34 1.89
C HIS A 46 -1.05 -2.29 3.24
N SER A 47 0.22 -2.70 3.26
CA SER A 47 1.07 -2.58 4.44
C SER A 47 1.90 -1.31 4.32
N SER A 48 1.92 -0.49 5.37
CA SER A 48 2.79 0.70 5.47
C SER A 48 3.29 0.80 6.90
N ILE A 49 4.49 1.34 7.09
CA ILE A 49 4.97 1.77 8.40
C ILE A 49 4.17 2.97 8.93
N TYR A 50 3.51 3.72 8.04
CA TYR A 50 2.65 4.85 8.38
C TYR A 50 1.20 4.41 8.54
N ARG A 51 0.84 3.93 9.74
CA ARG A 51 -0.54 3.45 10.06
C ARG A 51 -1.63 4.51 9.84
N ALA A 52 -1.32 5.79 10.00
CA ALA A 52 -2.26 6.89 9.80
C ALA A 52 -2.48 7.25 8.31
N GLN A 53 -1.71 6.66 7.39
CA GLN A 53 -1.84 6.90 5.95
C GLN A 53 -3.26 6.56 5.47
N ARG A 54 -3.87 7.48 4.72
CA ARG A 54 -5.18 7.26 4.13
C ARG A 54 -5.07 6.56 2.78
N ILE A 55 -5.97 5.61 2.53
CA ILE A 55 -6.07 4.92 1.24
C ILE A 55 -6.91 5.83 0.32
N GLY A 56 -6.21 6.61 -0.51
CA GLY A 56 -6.87 7.45 -1.53
C GLY A 56 -7.40 6.62 -2.69
N VAL A 57 -6.50 5.86 -3.33
CA VAL A 57 -6.83 4.90 -4.41
C VAL A 57 -6.35 3.52 -3.97
N ALA A 58 -7.26 2.55 -3.98
CA ALA A 58 -6.95 1.18 -3.59
C ALA A 58 -6.00 0.51 -4.61
N LYS A 59 -4.93 -0.11 -4.13
CA LYS A 59 -4.00 -0.87 -5.00
C LYS A 59 -4.58 -2.21 -5.47
N ARG A 60 -5.54 -2.76 -4.72
CA ARG A 60 -6.30 -3.96 -5.10
C ARG A 60 -7.80 -3.70 -4.95
N ARG A 61 -8.61 -4.35 -5.79
CA ARG A 61 -10.07 -4.35 -5.69
C ARG A 61 -10.53 -4.85 -4.31
N GLY A 62 -11.53 -4.20 -3.74
CA GLY A 62 -12.17 -4.59 -2.48
C GLY A 62 -11.66 -3.87 -1.22
N VAL A 63 -10.78 -2.87 -1.36
CA VAL A 63 -10.37 -2.01 -0.24
C VAL A 63 -11.19 -0.71 -0.27
N PRO A 64 -11.85 -0.33 0.83
CA PRO A 64 -12.57 0.93 0.93
C PRO A 64 -11.62 2.11 0.77
N GLU A 65 -12.08 3.14 0.08
CA GLU A 65 -11.37 4.41 -0.04
C GLU A 65 -11.63 5.28 1.20
N ASN A 66 -10.75 6.26 1.44
CA ASN A 66 -10.84 7.24 2.53
C ASN A 66 -10.76 6.69 3.97
N ILE A 67 -10.44 5.40 4.15
CA ILE A 67 -10.09 4.84 5.46
C ILE A 67 -8.61 5.03 5.77
N ARG A 68 -8.24 5.00 7.05
CA ARG A 68 -6.83 4.87 7.44
C ARG A 68 -6.39 3.44 7.24
N LEU A 69 -5.12 3.26 6.89
CA LEU A 69 -4.52 1.94 6.72
C LEU A 69 -4.62 1.09 7.99
N ALA A 70 -4.57 1.73 9.16
CA ALA A 70 -4.76 1.08 10.46
C ALA A 70 -6.12 0.38 10.62
N ASP A 71 -7.17 0.90 9.97
CA ASP A 71 -8.55 0.43 10.15
C ASP A 71 -8.88 -0.76 9.23
N TRP A 72 -8.04 -1.00 8.22
CA TRP A 72 -8.25 -2.04 7.20
C TRP A 72 -8.39 -3.47 7.76
N PRO A 73 -7.55 -3.95 8.71
CA PRO A 73 -7.70 -5.28 9.28
C PRO A 73 -9.02 -5.45 10.05
N ALA A 74 -9.45 -4.41 10.78
CA ALA A 74 -10.68 -4.43 11.56
C ALA A 74 -11.93 -4.51 10.66
N LEU A 75 -11.95 -3.73 9.57
CA LEU A 75 -13.02 -3.76 8.57
C LEU A 75 -13.12 -5.14 7.90
N ARG A 76 -11.98 -5.75 7.55
CA ARG A 76 -11.97 -7.09 6.93
C ARG A 76 -12.59 -8.16 7.83
N GLN A 77 -12.35 -8.09 9.14
CA GLN A 77 -12.92 -9.02 10.12
C GLN A 77 -14.42 -8.81 10.30
N ALA A 78 -14.88 -7.57 10.35
CA ALA A 78 -16.30 -7.24 10.45
C ALA A 78 -17.09 -7.75 9.23
N THR A 79 -16.55 -7.57 8.01
CA THR A 79 -17.16 -8.09 6.78
C THR A 79 -17.24 -9.62 6.78
N ARG A 80 -16.18 -10.31 7.23
CA ARG A 80 -16.17 -11.79 7.32
C ARG A 80 -17.19 -12.30 8.32
N ARG A 81 -17.26 -11.70 9.51
CA ARG A 81 -18.18 -12.11 10.58
C ARG A 81 -19.65 -11.91 10.16
N LYS A 82 -19.96 -10.83 9.44
CA LYS A 82 -21.32 -10.56 8.96
C LYS A 82 -21.79 -11.60 7.92
N GLN A 83 -20.87 -12.14 7.11
CA GLN A 83 -21.18 -13.23 6.18
C GLN A 83 -21.42 -14.56 6.90
N GLU A 84 -20.62 -14.89 7.92
CA GLU A 84 -20.80 -16.10 8.73
C GLU A 84 -22.15 -16.11 9.46
N THR A 85 -22.64 -14.97 9.95
CA THR A 85 -23.95 -14.87 10.63
C THR A 85 -25.16 -14.77 9.69
N SER A 86 -24.95 -14.64 8.37
CA SER A 86 -26.04 -14.52 7.38
C SER A 86 -26.14 -15.77 6.47
N GLY A 87 -25.41 -16.84 6.80
CA GLY A 87 -25.43 -18.11 6.09
C GLY A 87 -26.72 -18.91 6.35
N PRO A 88 -27.03 -19.92 5.50
CA PRO A 88 -28.33 -20.61 5.45
C PRO A 88 -28.73 -21.41 6.71
N ASP A 89 -27.89 -21.43 7.74
CA ASP A 89 -28.12 -22.20 8.98
C ASP A 89 -28.89 -21.40 10.06
N ALA A 90 -29.45 -20.23 9.71
CA ALA A 90 -30.18 -19.34 10.61
C ALA A 90 -31.72 -19.56 10.61
N GLY A 91 -32.17 -20.76 10.22
CA GLY A 91 -33.58 -21.18 10.21
C GLY A 91 -33.83 -22.40 11.08
#